data_AF-A0A9D6FZL5-F1
#
_entry.id   AF-A0A9D6FZL5-F1
#
_cell.length_a   1.000
_cell.length_b   1.000
_cell.length_c   1.000
_cell.angle_alpha   90.00
_cell.angle_beta   90.00
_cell.angle_gamma   90.00
#
_symmetry.space_group_name_H-M   'P 1'
#
loop_
_entity.id
_entity.type
_entity.pdbx_description
1 polymer ?
#
loop_
_entity_poly.entity_id
_entity_poly.type
_entity_poly.pdbx_seq_one_letter_code
_entity_poly.pdbx_strand_id
1 'polypeptide(L)'
;MSGPKTSRSSLEGEKNRPAAAAAAAREPMNVLIVGVGGQGVIMVSKALAWLAQSKGFEVKQSEVHGMAKRGGSVFSHVRFGAQVFSPTIPQGEADILVALEWAEGLRWLPYLKAESGIFICDTKRIVPPFACLNRRPGAPLRYSRETPAEVKAHVAEGYAVDATAMAERLGNERAANVVLIGALSSALEFSAAEWEKAISAFVPKKTVAVNLEAFRLGRAWIDEARTESPQAEASPEPRLPGAEAPVQVRLEITRAWCKSCDICVKVCPERCLRLDAERIAELTDPAKCTGCRLCEFLCPDFAIRVHREASPERDGARA
;
A
#
# COMPACT_ATOMS: atom_id res chain seq x y z
N MET A 1 -12.41 -49.13 -63.47
CA MET A 1 -11.04 -48.67 -63.16
C MET A 1 -11.11 -47.72 -61.99
N SER A 2 -10.43 -48.09 -60.91
CA SER A 2 -9.86 -47.24 -59.84
C SER A 2 -10.73 -46.15 -59.18
N GLY A 3 -11.14 -46.39 -57.92
CA GLY A 3 -11.01 -45.35 -56.89
C GLY A 3 -9.51 -45.04 -56.60
N PRO A 4 -9.11 -44.31 -55.54
CA PRO A 4 -9.87 -44.07 -54.30
C PRO A 4 -9.58 -42.71 -53.58
N LYS A 5 -10.10 -42.60 -52.33
CA LYS A 5 -9.66 -41.80 -51.16
C LYS A 5 -10.22 -40.36 -51.01
N THR A 6 -11.19 -40.11 -50.13
CA THR A 6 -11.13 -39.89 -48.66
C THR A 6 -10.36 -38.65 -48.18
N SER A 7 -11.10 -37.68 -47.64
CA SER A 7 -10.84 -36.98 -46.36
C SER A 7 -12.22 -36.50 -45.87
N ARG A 8 -12.77 -36.80 -44.69
CA ARG A 8 -12.27 -36.85 -43.31
C ARG A 8 -11.43 -35.62 -42.96
N SER A 9 -12.11 -34.50 -42.67
CA SER A 9 -12.10 -33.87 -41.34
C SER A 9 -12.84 -32.53 -41.38
N SER A 10 -13.97 -32.42 -40.70
CA SER A 10 -14.55 -31.13 -40.31
C SER A 10 -15.12 -31.18 -38.89
N LEU A 11 -14.56 -32.09 -38.08
CA LEU A 11 -14.86 -32.26 -36.66
C LEU A 11 -13.57 -32.05 -35.83
N GLU A 12 -12.80 -31.02 -36.14
CA GLU A 12 -11.60 -30.65 -35.38
C GLU A 12 -11.50 -29.11 -35.31
N GLY A 13 -12.50 -28.48 -34.68
CA GLY A 13 -12.50 -27.04 -34.38
C GLY A 13 -12.94 -26.69 -32.96
N GLU A 14 -13.45 -27.64 -32.18
CA GLU A 14 -14.07 -27.37 -30.87
C GLU A 14 -13.18 -27.67 -29.65
N LYS A 15 -11.90 -28.03 -29.85
CA LYS A 15 -11.02 -28.48 -28.75
C LYS A 15 -10.05 -27.43 -28.20
N ASN A 16 -10.23 -26.15 -28.48
CA ASN A 16 -9.39 -25.09 -27.91
C ASN A 16 -10.16 -23.84 -27.45
N ARG A 17 -11.20 -24.02 -26.64
CA ARG A 17 -11.66 -22.96 -25.72
C ARG A 17 -10.90 -23.15 -24.40
N PRO A 18 -9.81 -22.42 -24.14
CA PRO A 18 -9.09 -22.54 -22.87
C PRO A 18 -9.97 -21.95 -21.77
N ALA A 19 -9.97 -22.57 -20.57
CA ALA A 19 -10.36 -22.12 -19.23
C ALA A 19 -11.47 -21.04 -19.01
N ALA A 20 -11.51 -19.96 -19.79
CA ALA A 20 -12.48 -18.86 -19.75
C ALA A 20 -13.95 -19.30 -19.88
N ALA A 21 -14.23 -20.41 -20.58
CA ALA A 21 -15.58 -20.95 -20.69
C ALA A 21 -16.18 -21.43 -19.36
N ALA A 22 -15.35 -21.91 -18.44
CA ALA A 22 -15.77 -22.32 -17.09
C ALA A 22 -15.84 -21.13 -16.11
N ALA A 23 -15.26 -19.98 -16.46
CA ALA A 23 -15.28 -18.75 -15.67
C ALA A 23 -16.49 -17.84 -15.94
N ALA A 24 -17.36 -18.20 -16.89
CA ALA A 24 -18.46 -17.36 -17.37
C ALA A 24 -19.56 -17.04 -16.33
N ALA A 25 -19.50 -17.64 -15.13
CA ALA A 25 -20.50 -17.47 -14.07
C ALA A 25 -19.99 -16.77 -12.79
N ARG A 26 -18.69 -16.45 -12.67
CA ARG A 26 -18.18 -15.73 -11.48
C ARG A 26 -18.20 -14.23 -11.75
N GLU A 27 -18.67 -13.47 -10.76
CA GLU A 27 -18.51 -12.01 -10.75
C GLU A 27 -17.03 -11.63 -10.95
N PRO A 28 -16.75 -10.50 -11.62
CA PRO A 28 -15.38 -10.03 -11.79
C PRO A 28 -14.68 -9.86 -10.44
N MET A 29 -13.44 -10.31 -10.35
CA MET A 29 -12.56 -10.04 -9.22
C MET A 29 -12.22 -8.55 -9.20
N ASN A 30 -12.48 -7.89 -8.07
CA ASN A 30 -12.29 -6.48 -7.86
C ASN A 30 -11.14 -6.23 -6.89
N VAL A 31 -10.00 -5.76 -7.41
CA VAL A 31 -8.82 -5.41 -6.62
C VAL A 31 -8.65 -3.89 -6.63
N LEU A 32 -8.73 -3.27 -5.45
CA LEU A 32 -8.49 -1.85 -5.26
C LEU A 32 -7.07 -1.66 -4.69
N ILE A 33 -6.24 -0.91 -5.40
CA ILE A 33 -4.84 -0.65 -5.00
C ILE A 33 -4.71 0.83 -4.71
N VAL A 34 -4.26 1.18 -3.50
CA VAL A 34 -4.23 2.57 -3.01
C VAL A 34 -2.89 2.91 -2.38
N GLY A 35 -2.55 4.19 -2.38
CA GLY A 35 -1.35 4.68 -1.72
C GLY A 35 -1.05 6.12 -2.07
N VAL A 36 0.20 6.50 -1.87
CA VAL A 36 0.72 7.83 -2.12
C VAL A 36 1.60 7.83 -3.38
N GLY A 37 1.56 8.95 -4.11
CA GLY A 37 2.39 9.14 -5.31
C GLY A 37 3.87 8.84 -5.05
N GLY A 38 4.44 7.93 -5.85
CA GLY A 38 5.82 7.46 -5.75
C GLY A 38 5.99 6.04 -5.19
N GLN A 39 4.98 5.44 -4.56
CA GLN A 39 5.09 4.10 -3.96
C GLN A 39 4.94 2.94 -4.96
N GLY A 40 4.43 3.20 -6.16
CA GLY A 40 4.29 2.17 -7.22
C GLY A 40 2.91 1.55 -7.35
N VAL A 41 1.84 2.21 -6.87
CA VAL A 41 0.43 1.81 -7.09
C VAL A 41 0.16 1.42 -8.55
N ILE A 42 0.62 2.25 -9.50
CA ILE A 42 0.45 2.00 -10.94
C ILE A 42 1.21 0.75 -11.39
N MET A 43 2.43 0.54 -10.89
CA MET A 43 3.24 -0.64 -11.24
C MET A 43 2.54 -1.92 -10.78
N VAL A 44 2.10 -1.97 -9.52
CA VAL A 44 1.33 -3.10 -8.95
C VAL A 44 0.10 -3.39 -9.80
N SER A 45 -0.69 -2.35 -10.10
CA SER A 45 -1.92 -2.50 -10.88
C SER A 45 -1.68 -2.98 -12.31
N LYS A 46 -0.62 -2.51 -12.97
CA LYS A 46 -0.25 -2.95 -14.32
C LYS A 46 0.29 -4.38 -14.34
N ALA A 47 1.08 -4.77 -13.33
CA ALA A 47 1.56 -6.14 -13.19
C ALA A 47 0.38 -7.13 -13.05
N LEU A 48 -0.58 -6.82 -12.18
CA LEU A 48 -1.81 -7.62 -12.01
C LEU A 48 -2.66 -7.64 -13.28
N ALA A 49 -2.92 -6.49 -13.89
CA ALA A 49 -3.73 -6.39 -15.10
C ALA A 49 -3.11 -7.15 -16.28
N TRP A 50 -1.78 -7.08 -16.43
CA TRP A 50 -1.06 -7.82 -17.45
C TRP A 50 -1.07 -9.32 -17.19
N LEU A 51 -0.88 -9.73 -15.93
CA LEU A 51 -0.99 -11.13 -15.51
C LEU A 51 -2.37 -11.70 -15.85
N ALA A 52 -3.45 -11.01 -15.44
CA ALA A 52 -4.82 -11.44 -15.73
C ALA A 52 -5.12 -11.52 -17.24
N GLN A 53 -4.67 -10.52 -18.03
CA GLN A 53 -4.78 -10.58 -19.50
C GLN A 53 -4.02 -11.76 -20.11
N SER A 54 -2.82 -12.08 -19.59
CA SER A 54 -2.05 -13.23 -20.05
C SER A 54 -2.74 -14.58 -19.80
N LYS A 55 -3.74 -14.59 -18.91
CA LYS A 55 -4.62 -15.73 -18.63
C LYS A 55 -5.95 -15.72 -19.39
N GLY A 56 -6.14 -14.74 -20.28
CA GLY A 56 -7.32 -14.64 -21.12
C GLY A 56 -8.54 -14.03 -20.42
N PHE A 57 -8.36 -13.39 -19.26
CA PHE A 57 -9.44 -12.62 -18.63
C PHE A 57 -9.65 -11.29 -19.36
N GLU A 58 -10.91 -10.85 -19.44
CA GLU A 58 -11.19 -9.44 -19.71
C GLU A 58 -10.74 -8.63 -18.49
N VAL A 59 -10.02 -7.54 -18.75
CA VAL A 59 -9.53 -6.64 -17.70
C VAL A 59 -9.96 -5.23 -18.01
N LYS A 60 -10.54 -4.55 -17.02
CA LYS A 60 -10.76 -3.11 -17.07
C LYS A 60 -10.08 -2.45 -15.88
N GLN A 61 -9.45 -1.32 -16.16
CA GLN A 61 -8.71 -0.55 -15.17
C GLN A 61 -9.16 0.91 -15.18
N SER A 62 -9.37 1.48 -14.00
CA SER A 62 -9.53 2.92 -13.81
C SER A 62 -8.53 3.39 -12.77
N GLU A 63 -7.62 4.27 -13.17
CA GLU A 63 -6.59 4.79 -12.27
C GLU A 63 -6.59 6.31 -12.26
N VAL A 64 -6.52 6.87 -11.05
CA VAL A 64 -6.31 8.30 -10.87
C VAL A 64 -4.85 8.49 -10.49
N HIS A 65 -4.08 8.84 -11.51
CA HIS A 65 -2.82 9.53 -11.37
C HIS A 65 -3.15 10.92 -10.84
N GLY A 66 -3.38 11.08 -9.53
CA GLY A 66 -3.56 12.42 -8.99
C GLY A 66 -2.46 13.36 -9.50
N MET A 67 -2.71 14.66 -9.59
CA MET A 67 -1.64 15.66 -9.86
C MET A 67 -0.47 15.57 -8.84
N ALA A 68 -0.64 14.74 -7.81
CA ALA A 68 0.31 14.20 -6.87
C ALA A 68 1.50 13.46 -7.50
N LYS A 69 2.36 14.17 -8.24
CA LYS A 69 3.73 13.69 -8.53
C LYS A 69 4.57 13.53 -7.26
N ARG A 70 4.15 14.15 -6.14
CA ARG A 70 4.74 14.03 -4.79
C ARG A 70 3.66 14.14 -3.74
N GLY A 71 3.45 13.09 -2.93
CA GLY A 71 2.70 13.21 -1.68
C GLY A 71 1.21 13.53 -1.86
N GLY A 72 0.50 12.82 -2.71
CA GLY A 72 -0.96 12.87 -2.73
C GLY A 72 -1.53 11.50 -3.06
N SER A 73 -2.82 11.34 -2.83
CA SER A 73 -3.48 10.06 -3.02
C SER A 73 -3.42 9.61 -4.48
N VAL A 74 -3.08 8.33 -4.66
CA VAL A 74 -3.12 7.59 -5.91
C VAL A 74 -3.89 6.30 -5.65
N PHE A 75 -4.80 5.97 -6.56
CA PHE A 75 -5.57 4.74 -6.49
C PHE A 75 -5.79 4.14 -7.88
N SER A 76 -5.96 2.83 -7.92
CA SER A 76 -6.18 2.04 -9.13
C SER A 76 -7.24 0.97 -8.85
N HIS A 77 -8.33 1.03 -9.60
CA HIS A 77 -9.34 0.00 -9.67
C HIS A 77 -8.92 -1.01 -10.74
N VAL A 78 -8.74 -2.27 -10.38
CA VAL A 78 -8.46 -3.36 -11.32
C VAL A 78 -9.59 -4.37 -11.21
N ARG A 79 -10.32 -4.57 -12.31
CA ARG A 79 -11.42 -5.53 -12.40
C ARG A 79 -11.10 -6.54 -13.48
N PHE A 80 -11.16 -7.83 -13.16
CA PHE A 80 -10.88 -8.88 -14.13
C PHE A 80 -11.77 -10.11 -13.95
N GLY A 81 -12.13 -10.75 -15.06
CA GLY A 81 -13.01 -11.93 -15.07
C GLY A 81 -13.27 -12.42 -16.49
N ALA A 82 -14.21 -13.35 -16.66
CA ALA A 82 -14.61 -13.80 -18.00
C ALA A 82 -15.22 -12.66 -18.83
N GLN A 83 -15.90 -11.73 -18.16
CA GLN A 83 -16.47 -10.53 -18.75
C GLN A 83 -16.48 -9.41 -17.71
N VAL A 84 -16.17 -8.18 -18.12
CA VAL A 84 -16.16 -7.01 -17.24
C VAL A 84 -16.89 -5.88 -17.94
N PHE A 85 -17.84 -5.21 -17.30
CA PHE A 85 -18.60 -4.13 -17.97
C PHE A 85 -18.10 -2.73 -17.62
N SER A 86 -17.60 -2.53 -16.40
CA SER A 86 -17.17 -1.23 -15.89
C SER A 86 -15.71 -1.28 -15.40
N PRO A 87 -14.93 -0.20 -15.55
CA PRO A 87 -13.58 -0.11 -15.01
C PRO A 87 -13.51 0.33 -13.53
N THR A 88 -14.62 0.78 -12.93
CA THR A 88 -14.66 1.30 -11.55
C THR A 88 -15.30 0.29 -10.59
N ILE A 89 -14.80 0.21 -9.35
CA ILE A 89 -15.34 -0.66 -8.30
C ILE A 89 -16.29 0.17 -7.42
N PRO A 90 -17.56 -0.23 -7.26
CA PRO A 90 -18.48 0.42 -6.32
C PRO A 90 -18.00 0.32 -4.87
N GLN A 91 -18.50 1.21 -4.01
CA GLN A 91 -18.24 1.12 -2.58
C GLN A 91 -18.86 -0.18 -2.01
N GLY A 92 -18.13 -0.88 -1.15
CA GLY A 92 -18.53 -2.17 -0.57
C GLY A 92 -18.31 -3.38 -1.48
N GLU A 93 -17.74 -3.21 -2.68
CA GLU A 93 -17.62 -4.27 -3.70
C GLU A 93 -16.18 -4.70 -4.01
N ALA A 94 -15.17 -4.12 -3.34
CA ALA A 94 -13.79 -4.58 -3.50
C ALA A 94 -13.60 -5.93 -2.78
N ASP A 95 -13.15 -6.94 -3.51
CA ASP A 95 -12.81 -8.25 -2.95
C ASP A 95 -11.47 -8.17 -2.22
N ILE A 96 -10.54 -7.36 -2.73
CA ILE A 96 -9.22 -7.15 -2.12
C ILE A 96 -8.88 -5.66 -2.14
N LEU A 97 -8.48 -5.12 -0.99
CA LEU A 97 -7.90 -3.79 -0.85
C LEU A 97 -6.42 -3.90 -0.50
N VAL A 98 -5.56 -3.53 -1.44
CA VAL A 98 -4.10 -3.45 -1.24
C VAL A 98 -3.70 -2.00 -1.04
N ALA A 99 -3.22 -1.68 0.15
CA ALA A 99 -2.78 -0.34 0.51
C ALA A 99 -1.27 -0.29 0.72
N LEU A 100 -0.60 0.61 0.00
CA LEU A 100 0.83 0.85 0.13
C LEU A 100 1.14 1.83 1.27
N GLU A 101 0.12 2.40 1.91
CA GLU A 101 0.24 3.40 2.97
C GLU A 101 -0.94 3.28 3.93
N TRP A 102 -0.66 3.36 5.23
CA TRP A 102 -1.64 3.02 6.27
C TRP A 102 -2.87 3.92 6.29
N ALA A 103 -2.71 5.25 6.30
CA ALA A 103 -3.85 6.17 6.33
C ALA A 103 -4.68 6.11 5.05
N GLU A 104 -4.05 5.90 3.89
CA GLU A 104 -4.77 5.66 2.64
C GLU A 104 -5.58 4.36 2.69
N GLY A 105 -5.03 3.27 3.24
CA GLY A 105 -5.78 2.03 3.45
C GLY A 105 -7.06 2.25 4.25
N LEU A 106 -6.96 2.96 5.38
CA LEU A 106 -8.12 3.29 6.22
C LEU A 106 -9.14 4.18 5.51
N ARG A 107 -8.67 5.12 4.69
CA ARG A 107 -9.56 6.03 3.94
C ARG A 107 -10.41 5.28 2.91
N TRP A 108 -9.87 4.22 2.32
CA TRP A 108 -10.54 3.39 1.32
C TRP A 108 -11.22 2.14 1.89
N LEU A 109 -11.08 1.87 3.19
CA LEU A 109 -11.70 0.73 3.85
C LEU A 109 -13.21 0.58 3.57
N PRO A 110 -14.03 1.65 3.46
CA PRO A 110 -15.44 1.52 3.10
C PRO A 110 -15.72 0.91 1.71
N TYR A 111 -14.72 0.82 0.82
CA TYR A 111 -14.86 0.14 -0.47
C TYR A 111 -14.74 -1.37 -0.38
N LEU A 112 -14.15 -1.89 0.70
CA LEU A 112 -13.95 -3.32 0.92
C LEU A 112 -15.28 -4.01 1.23
N LYS A 113 -15.49 -5.21 0.68
CA LYS A 113 -16.61 -6.09 1.04
C LYS A 113 -16.55 -6.41 2.53
N ALA A 114 -17.65 -6.18 3.24
CA ALA A 114 -17.69 -6.32 4.70
C ALA A 114 -17.47 -7.77 5.17
N GLU A 115 -18.06 -8.75 4.46
CA GLU A 115 -18.09 -10.15 4.90
C GLU A 115 -16.97 -11.02 4.33
N SER A 116 -16.43 -10.67 3.17
CA SER A 116 -15.48 -11.51 2.43
C SER A 116 -14.24 -10.77 1.94
N GLY A 117 -14.13 -9.47 2.21
CA GLY A 117 -13.06 -8.65 1.69
C GLY A 117 -11.74 -8.88 2.42
N ILE A 118 -10.65 -8.93 1.65
CA ILE A 118 -9.29 -9.09 2.16
C ILE A 118 -8.58 -7.72 2.17
N PHE A 119 -8.16 -7.27 3.35
CA PHE A 119 -7.38 -6.06 3.53
C PHE A 119 -5.89 -6.39 3.68
N ILE A 120 -5.04 -5.89 2.79
CA ILE A 120 -3.58 -6.04 2.86
C ILE A 120 -2.99 -4.63 2.87
N CYS A 121 -2.33 -4.24 3.95
CA CYS A 121 -1.85 -2.87 4.11
C CYS A 121 -0.41 -2.81 4.62
N ASP A 122 0.42 -2.02 3.95
CA ASP A 122 1.70 -1.57 4.50
C ASP A 122 1.45 -0.66 5.71
N THR A 123 2.17 -0.89 6.80
CA THR A 123 2.17 -0.03 7.99
C THR A 123 2.95 1.26 7.76
N LYS A 124 3.59 1.41 6.59
CA LYS A 124 4.28 2.65 6.22
C LYS A 124 3.38 3.87 6.39
N ARG A 125 3.91 4.84 7.13
CA ARG A 125 3.31 6.15 7.35
C ARG A 125 4.00 7.16 6.47
N ILE A 126 3.33 7.59 5.42
CA ILE A 126 3.75 8.75 4.65
C ILE A 126 2.78 9.84 5.04
N VAL A 127 3.32 11.00 5.42
CA VAL A 127 2.50 12.13 5.80
C VAL A 127 2.56 13.17 4.67
N PRO A 128 1.75 13.02 3.61
CA PRO A 128 1.75 13.95 2.51
C PRO A 128 1.25 15.33 2.94
N PRO A 129 1.83 16.43 2.39
CA PRO A 129 1.41 17.79 2.75
C PRO A 129 -0.09 18.07 2.51
N PHE A 130 -0.75 17.28 1.64
CA PHE A 130 -2.15 17.49 1.26
C PHE A 130 -3.10 16.29 1.50
N ALA A 131 -2.59 15.07 1.70
CA ALA A 131 -3.45 13.88 1.88
C ALA A 131 -3.74 13.52 3.35
N CYS A 132 -3.09 14.18 4.31
CA CYS A 132 -3.40 14.02 5.74
C CYS A 132 -4.60 14.84 6.22
N LEU A 133 -5.30 15.50 5.30
CA LEU A 133 -6.58 16.13 5.58
C LEU A 133 -7.66 15.07 5.35
N ASN A 134 -8.13 14.44 6.42
CA ASN A 134 -9.46 13.86 6.38
C ASN A 134 -10.44 15.04 6.23
N ARG A 135 -10.87 15.30 4.99
CA ARG A 135 -11.71 16.46 4.63
C ARG A 135 -13.18 16.28 5.03
N ARG A 136 -13.52 15.17 5.71
CA ARG A 136 -14.85 15.00 6.29
C ARG A 136 -15.05 16.08 7.38
N PRO A 137 -16.18 16.81 7.36
CA PRO A 137 -16.49 17.75 8.43
C PRO A 137 -16.37 17.09 9.80
N GLY A 138 -15.64 17.72 10.73
CA GLY A 138 -15.43 17.22 12.08
C GLY A 138 -14.34 16.15 12.24
N ALA A 139 -13.72 15.67 11.16
CA ALA A 139 -12.62 14.72 11.29
C ALA A 139 -11.37 15.38 11.91
N PRO A 140 -10.62 14.64 12.74
CA PRO A 140 -9.37 15.15 13.29
C PRO A 140 -8.40 15.47 12.15
N LEU A 141 -7.89 16.69 12.15
CA LEU A 141 -6.89 17.19 11.20
C LEU A 141 -5.49 16.69 11.61
N ARG A 142 -5.35 15.36 11.71
CA ARG A 142 -4.17 14.61 12.15
C ARG A 142 -4.05 13.30 11.36
N TYR A 143 -2.86 12.70 11.39
CA TYR A 143 -2.65 11.37 10.81
C TYR A 143 -3.46 10.31 11.57
N SER A 144 -3.94 9.28 10.86
CA SER A 144 -4.74 8.17 11.42
C SER A 144 -4.00 7.44 12.54
N ARG A 145 -4.72 7.09 13.61
CA ARG A 145 -4.16 6.50 14.84
C ARG A 145 -4.55 5.05 15.06
N GLU A 146 -5.50 4.57 14.26
CA GLU A 146 -6.01 3.23 14.30
C GLU A 146 -4.86 2.25 14.12
N THR A 147 -4.75 1.32 15.06
CA THR A 147 -3.73 0.29 15.09
C THR A 147 -4.11 -0.88 14.18
N PRO A 148 -3.14 -1.69 13.74
CA PRO A 148 -3.43 -2.94 13.05
C PRO A 148 -4.45 -3.84 13.75
N ALA A 149 -4.39 -3.94 15.07
CA ALA A 149 -5.30 -4.77 15.85
C ALA A 149 -6.74 -4.26 15.81
N GLU A 150 -6.93 -2.94 15.98
CA GLU A 150 -8.25 -2.32 15.88
C GLU A 150 -8.86 -2.51 14.49
N VAL A 151 -8.07 -2.35 13.43
CA VAL A 151 -8.58 -2.46 12.05
C VAL A 151 -8.91 -3.91 11.70
N LYS A 152 -8.08 -4.87 12.12
CA LYS A 152 -8.35 -6.30 11.94
C LYS A 152 -9.68 -6.73 12.56
N ALA A 153 -10.10 -6.11 13.66
CA ALA A 153 -11.39 -6.39 14.29
C ALA A 153 -12.61 -5.90 13.47
N HIS A 154 -12.41 -5.05 12.46
CA HIS A 154 -13.47 -4.45 11.65
C HIS A 154 -13.49 -4.93 10.20
N VAL A 155 -12.63 -5.89 9.84
CA VAL A 155 -12.59 -6.49 8.50
C VAL A 155 -12.71 -8.00 8.59
N ALA A 156 -13.28 -8.64 7.56
CA ALA A 156 -13.39 -10.09 7.50
C ALA A 156 -12.01 -10.77 7.53
N GLU A 157 -11.05 -10.22 6.79
CA GLU A 157 -9.69 -10.73 6.73
C GLU A 157 -8.70 -9.56 6.58
N GLY A 158 -7.71 -9.46 7.47
CA GLY A 158 -6.85 -8.28 7.55
C GLY A 158 -5.38 -8.59 7.85
N TYR A 159 -4.49 -8.01 7.05
CA TYR A 159 -3.04 -8.12 7.17
C TYR A 159 -2.41 -6.73 7.20
N ALA A 160 -1.66 -6.46 8.25
CA ALA A 160 -0.81 -5.28 8.35
C ALA A 160 0.64 -5.75 8.32
N VAL A 161 1.40 -5.28 7.34
CA VAL A 161 2.78 -5.71 7.06
C VAL A 161 3.70 -4.51 7.07
N ASP A 162 4.91 -4.63 7.62
CA ASP A 162 5.95 -3.62 7.43
C ASP A 162 6.74 -3.96 6.15
N ALA A 163 6.11 -3.71 5.00
CA ALA A 163 6.68 -4.07 3.71
C ALA A 163 7.94 -3.24 3.41
N THR A 164 8.00 -2.02 3.96
CA THR A 164 9.18 -1.15 3.84
C THR A 164 10.38 -1.75 4.56
N ALA A 165 10.25 -2.12 5.85
CA ALA A 165 11.35 -2.75 6.58
C ALA A 165 11.78 -4.09 5.97
N MET A 166 10.81 -4.88 5.48
CA MET A 166 11.10 -6.11 4.74
C MET A 166 11.97 -5.84 3.51
N ALA A 167 11.65 -4.83 2.72
CA ALA A 167 12.40 -4.45 1.52
C ALA A 167 13.77 -3.81 1.84
N GLU A 168 13.86 -3.04 2.93
CA GLU A 168 15.12 -2.47 3.43
C GLU A 168 16.13 -3.56 3.82
N ARG A 169 15.68 -4.64 4.47
CA ARG A 169 16.53 -5.79 4.80
C ARG A 169 17.10 -6.49 3.56
N LEU A 170 16.42 -6.39 2.41
CA LEU A 170 16.89 -6.88 1.12
C LEU A 170 17.80 -5.86 0.39
N GLY A 171 18.11 -4.72 1.03
CA GLY A 171 18.96 -3.68 0.47
C GLY A 171 18.27 -2.75 -0.53
N ASN A 172 16.93 -2.79 -0.63
CA ASN A 172 16.19 -1.93 -1.56
C ASN A 172 14.78 -1.59 -1.05
N GLU A 173 14.63 -0.49 -0.32
CA GLU A 173 13.34 0.04 0.16
C GLU A 173 12.26 0.15 -0.94
N ARG A 174 12.67 0.37 -2.21
CA ARG A 174 11.74 0.55 -3.34
C ARG A 174 11.04 -0.75 -3.74
N ALA A 175 11.48 -1.90 -3.23
CA ALA A 175 10.86 -3.19 -3.44
C ALA A 175 9.67 -3.47 -2.49
N ALA A 176 9.32 -2.54 -1.60
CA ALA A 176 8.19 -2.68 -0.67
C ALA A 176 6.85 -2.97 -1.39
N ASN A 177 6.62 -2.34 -2.54
CA ASN A 177 5.45 -2.63 -3.37
C ASN A 177 5.42 -4.07 -3.91
N VAL A 178 6.58 -4.70 -4.14
CA VAL A 178 6.68 -6.08 -4.58
C VAL A 178 6.49 -7.07 -3.43
N VAL A 179 6.87 -6.70 -2.21
CA VAL A 179 6.47 -7.45 -0.99
C VAL A 179 4.94 -7.53 -0.92
N LEU A 180 4.23 -6.42 -1.16
CA LEU A 180 2.76 -6.40 -1.17
C LEU A 180 2.18 -7.19 -2.36
N ILE A 181 2.83 -7.23 -3.53
CA ILE A 181 2.45 -8.14 -4.62
C ILE A 181 2.58 -9.60 -4.16
N GLY A 182 3.64 -9.92 -3.43
CA GLY A 182 3.83 -11.23 -2.79
C GLY A 182 2.65 -11.60 -1.91
N ALA A 183 2.26 -10.70 -1.00
CA ALA A 183 1.11 -10.91 -0.13
C ALA A 183 -0.20 -11.05 -0.92
N LEU A 184 -0.44 -10.19 -1.91
CA LEU A 184 -1.60 -10.26 -2.81
C LEU A 184 -1.67 -11.59 -3.56
N SER A 185 -0.53 -12.17 -3.93
CA SER A 185 -0.47 -13.40 -4.72
C SER A 185 -1.08 -14.62 -4.04
N SER A 186 -1.10 -14.66 -2.70
CA SER A 186 -1.73 -15.76 -1.95
C SER A 186 -3.26 -15.65 -1.91
N ALA A 187 -3.82 -14.47 -2.23
CA ALA A 187 -5.27 -14.26 -2.30
C ALA A 187 -5.85 -14.52 -3.71
N LEU A 188 -5.01 -14.73 -4.72
CA LEU A 188 -5.43 -14.89 -6.12
C LEU A 188 -4.93 -16.23 -6.70
N GLU A 189 -5.74 -16.86 -7.53
CA GLU A 189 -5.46 -18.19 -8.12
C GLU A 189 -4.49 -18.14 -9.32
N PHE A 190 -3.34 -17.46 -9.15
CA PHE A 190 -2.24 -17.45 -10.12
C PHE A 190 -1.01 -18.13 -9.54
N SER A 191 -0.25 -18.85 -10.36
CA SER A 191 0.96 -19.53 -9.88
C SER A 191 2.08 -18.53 -9.54
N ALA A 192 2.96 -18.89 -8.61
CA ALA A 192 4.11 -18.05 -8.25
C ALA A 192 4.97 -17.70 -9.48
N ALA A 193 5.20 -18.65 -10.38
CA ALA A 193 5.96 -18.44 -11.61
C ALA A 193 5.33 -17.38 -12.54
N GLU A 194 3.99 -17.29 -12.57
CA GLU A 194 3.28 -16.29 -13.36
C GLU A 194 3.43 -14.88 -12.79
N TRP A 195 3.35 -14.77 -11.46
CA TRP A 195 3.65 -13.54 -10.75
C TRP A 195 5.10 -13.09 -10.96
N GLU A 196 6.07 -13.99 -10.82
CA GLU A 196 7.48 -13.70 -11.04
C GLU A 196 7.73 -13.19 -12.48
N LYS A 197 7.05 -13.77 -13.48
CA LYS A 197 7.09 -13.30 -14.86
C LYS A 197 6.51 -11.90 -15.02
N ALA A 198 5.35 -11.63 -14.40
CA ALA A 198 4.72 -10.31 -14.45
C ALA A 198 5.62 -9.25 -13.79
N ILE A 199 6.12 -9.52 -12.58
CA ILE A 199 7.02 -8.62 -11.85
C ILE A 199 8.26 -8.29 -12.70
N SER A 200 8.90 -9.31 -13.27
CA SER A 200 10.10 -9.14 -14.10
C SER A 200 9.88 -8.25 -15.33
N ALA A 201 8.64 -8.15 -15.83
CA ALA A 201 8.29 -7.30 -16.96
C ALA A 201 8.12 -5.82 -16.57
N PHE A 202 7.77 -5.52 -15.31
CA PHE A 202 7.44 -4.16 -14.84
C PHE A 202 8.48 -3.53 -13.91
N VAL A 203 9.43 -4.31 -13.38
CA VAL A 203 10.54 -3.79 -12.57
C VAL A 203 11.77 -3.47 -13.45
N PRO A 204 12.65 -2.55 -13.01
CA PRO A 204 13.90 -2.30 -13.71
C PRO A 204 14.75 -3.58 -13.86
N LYS A 205 15.34 -3.81 -15.04
CA LYS A 205 16.15 -5.00 -15.34
C LYS A 205 17.26 -5.28 -14.32
N LYS A 206 17.88 -4.22 -13.79
CA LYS A 206 18.97 -4.32 -12.81
C LYS A 206 18.51 -4.78 -11.42
N THR A 207 17.21 -4.64 -11.12
CA THR A 207 16.66 -4.94 -9.80
C THR A 207 15.75 -6.16 -9.81
N VAL A 208 15.70 -6.95 -10.89
CA VAL A 208 14.81 -8.12 -10.99
C VAL A 208 15.06 -9.09 -9.84
N ALA A 209 16.31 -9.48 -9.57
CA ALA A 209 16.65 -10.45 -8.54
C ALA A 209 16.10 -10.05 -7.15
N VAL A 210 16.40 -8.83 -6.69
CA VAL A 210 15.92 -8.33 -5.39
C VAL A 210 14.40 -8.21 -5.33
N ASN A 211 13.73 -7.88 -6.44
CA ASN A 211 12.26 -7.83 -6.47
C ASN A 211 11.65 -9.22 -6.41
N LEU A 212 12.23 -10.23 -7.07
CA LEU A 212 11.74 -11.61 -6.97
C LEU A 212 11.92 -12.19 -5.56
N GLU A 213 13.00 -11.81 -4.87
CA GLU A 213 13.19 -12.16 -3.46
C GLU A 213 12.15 -11.46 -2.56
N ALA A 214 11.92 -10.16 -2.77
CA ALA A 214 10.87 -9.40 -2.08
C ALA A 214 9.47 -10.00 -2.28
N PHE A 215 9.16 -10.46 -3.50
CA PHE A 215 7.93 -11.16 -3.82
C PHE A 215 7.76 -12.43 -3.00
N ARG A 216 8.78 -13.30 -3.00
CA ARG A 216 8.74 -14.57 -2.25
C ARG A 216 8.61 -14.32 -0.75
N LEU A 217 9.33 -13.32 -0.24
CA LEU A 217 9.27 -12.91 1.15
C LEU A 217 7.86 -12.45 1.56
N GLY A 218 7.21 -11.61 0.74
CA GLY A 218 5.84 -11.16 1.00
C GLY A 218 4.81 -12.28 0.93
N ARG A 219 4.99 -13.24 0.00
CA ARG A 219 4.12 -14.41 -0.16
C ARG A 219 4.25 -15.37 1.03
N ALA A 220 5.48 -15.67 1.46
CA ALA A 220 5.72 -16.50 2.64
C ALA A 220 5.14 -15.86 3.91
N TRP A 221 5.34 -14.55 4.08
CA TRP A 221 4.84 -13.81 5.24
C TRP A 221 3.31 -13.88 5.39
N ILE A 222 2.54 -13.72 4.31
CA ILE A 222 1.07 -13.80 4.42
C ILE A 222 0.58 -15.24 4.63
N ASP A 223 1.28 -16.23 4.06
CA ASP A 223 0.96 -17.64 4.26
C ASP A 223 1.16 -18.02 5.74
N GLU A 224 2.27 -17.59 6.34
CA GLU A 224 2.53 -17.73 7.78
C GLU A 224 1.45 -17.01 8.62
N ALA A 225 1.14 -15.75 8.31
CA ALA A 225 0.14 -14.98 9.04
C ALA A 225 -1.29 -15.59 8.97
N ARG A 226 -1.62 -16.26 7.86
CA ARG A 226 -2.88 -17.03 7.72
C ARG A 226 -2.88 -18.26 8.62
N THR A 227 -1.76 -18.98 8.69
CA THR A 227 -1.67 -20.22 9.50
C THR A 227 -1.66 -19.94 11.01
N GLU A 228 -1.07 -18.82 11.44
CA GLU A 228 -1.07 -18.39 12.85
C GLU A 228 -2.44 -17.87 13.33
N SER A 229 -3.45 -17.83 12.46
CA SER A 229 -4.81 -17.40 12.79
C SER A 229 -5.83 -18.56 12.89
N PRO A 230 -5.78 -19.46 13.91
CA PRO A 230 -7.00 -20.06 14.44
C PRO A 230 -7.71 -19.07 15.38
N GLN A 231 -9.04 -19.22 15.51
CA GLN A 231 -9.96 -18.35 16.24
C GLN A 231 -9.40 -17.74 17.54
N ALA A 232 -9.62 -16.43 17.67
CA ALA A 232 -9.34 -15.56 18.80
C ALA A 232 -9.26 -16.24 20.18
N GLU A 233 -8.05 -16.36 20.71
CA GLU A 233 -7.80 -16.18 22.14
C GLU A 233 -7.17 -14.80 22.33
N ALA A 234 -7.76 -14.02 23.23
CA ALA A 234 -7.26 -12.73 23.66
C ALA A 234 -5.88 -12.90 24.31
N SER A 235 -4.85 -12.81 23.48
CA SER A 235 -3.48 -12.61 23.91
C SER A 235 -3.29 -11.16 24.36
N PRO A 236 -2.37 -10.92 25.33
CA PRO A 236 -2.32 -9.67 26.11
C PRO A 236 -2.22 -8.47 25.18
N GLU A 237 -2.76 -7.33 25.65
CA GLU A 237 -2.74 -6.03 24.97
C GLU A 237 -1.59 -5.96 23.94
N PRO A 238 -1.90 -5.83 22.64
CA PRO A 238 -0.86 -5.80 21.63
C PRO A 238 0.03 -4.60 21.96
N ARG A 239 1.24 -4.90 22.45
CA ARG A 239 2.33 -3.94 22.40
C ARG A 239 2.48 -3.55 20.94
N LEU A 240 2.17 -2.30 20.66
CA LEU A 240 2.41 -1.63 19.38
C LEU A 240 3.69 -2.20 18.76
N PRO A 241 3.66 -2.81 17.55
CA PRO A 241 4.87 -2.93 16.76
C PRO A 241 5.43 -1.52 16.67
N GLY A 242 6.62 -1.34 17.24
CA GLY A 242 7.10 -0.05 17.67
C GLY A 242 6.91 1.02 16.61
N ALA A 243 6.68 2.25 17.09
CA ALA A 243 7.26 3.39 16.40
C ALA A 243 8.61 2.96 15.79
N GLU A 244 8.85 3.26 14.51
CA GLU A 244 10.21 3.25 13.94
C GLU A 244 11.15 3.66 15.08
N ALA A 245 12.10 2.77 15.45
CA ALA A 245 12.86 2.83 16.71
C ALA A 245 13.03 4.28 17.14
N PRO A 246 12.50 4.70 18.31
CA PRO A 246 12.04 6.06 18.55
C PRO A 246 12.98 7.04 17.89
N VAL A 247 12.58 7.64 16.78
CA VAL A 247 13.48 8.55 16.10
C VAL A 247 13.49 9.80 16.96
N GLN A 248 14.63 10.14 17.55
CA GLN A 248 14.75 11.41 18.22
C GLN A 248 14.71 12.48 17.14
N VAL A 249 13.56 13.14 17.02
CA VAL A 249 13.35 14.20 16.05
C VAL A 249 13.74 15.52 16.70
N ARG A 250 14.80 16.13 16.20
CA ARG A 250 15.23 17.48 16.60
C ARG A 250 14.96 18.44 15.44
N LEU A 251 14.21 19.49 15.72
CA LEU A 251 14.05 20.61 14.79
C LEU A 251 15.08 21.68 15.16
N GLU A 252 15.93 22.01 14.20
CA GLU A 252 16.79 23.18 14.28
C GLU A 252 16.07 24.34 13.60
N ILE A 253 15.76 25.39 14.37
CA ILE A 253 15.01 26.55 13.87
C ILE A 253 15.92 27.78 13.94
N THR A 254 16.35 28.28 12.79
CA THR A 254 17.12 29.51 12.67
C THR A 254 16.18 30.70 12.87
N ARG A 255 16.00 31.11 14.13
CA ARG A 255 15.06 32.16 14.55
C ARG A 255 15.15 33.43 13.68
N ALA A 256 16.36 33.87 13.35
CA ALA A 256 16.62 35.05 12.52
C ALA A 256 16.07 34.96 11.08
N TRP A 257 15.80 33.77 10.56
CA TRP A 257 15.27 33.56 9.20
C TRP A 257 13.75 33.36 9.21
N CYS A 258 13.14 33.14 10.37
CA CYS A 258 11.71 32.90 10.47
C CYS A 258 10.92 34.20 10.24
N LYS A 259 10.18 34.30 9.13
CA LYS A 259 9.32 35.47 8.83
C LYS A 259 7.88 35.39 9.36
N SER A 260 7.60 34.52 10.33
CA SER A 260 6.28 34.41 10.98
C SER A 260 5.09 34.04 10.06
N CYS A 261 5.33 33.35 8.94
CA CYS A 261 4.32 33.04 7.92
C CYS A 261 3.32 31.93 8.31
N ASP A 262 3.57 31.21 9.42
CA ASP A 262 2.70 30.14 9.95
C ASP A 262 2.51 28.89 9.06
N ILE A 263 3.26 28.78 7.95
CA ILE A 263 3.16 27.63 7.03
C ILE A 263 3.50 26.34 7.74
N CYS A 264 4.60 26.31 8.50
CA CYS A 264 5.08 25.13 9.22
C CYS A 264 4.07 24.61 10.26
N VAL A 265 3.34 25.50 10.93
CA VAL A 265 2.28 25.17 11.89
C VAL A 265 1.08 24.58 11.17
N LYS A 266 0.61 25.26 10.11
CA LYS A 266 -0.57 24.85 9.34
C LYS A 266 -0.38 23.53 8.61
N VAL A 267 0.83 23.28 8.10
CA VAL A 267 1.16 22.04 7.39
C VAL A 267 1.60 20.91 8.31
N CYS A 268 1.82 21.19 9.61
CA CYS A 268 2.18 20.17 10.59
C CYS A 268 1.01 19.18 10.78
N PRO A 269 1.13 17.92 10.31
CA PRO A 269 0.03 16.96 10.35
C PRO A 269 -0.23 16.52 11.79
N GLU A 270 0.81 16.50 12.61
CA GLU A 270 0.73 16.15 14.03
C GLU A 270 0.47 17.37 14.92
N ARG A 271 0.29 18.56 14.33
CA ARG A 271 0.02 19.83 15.04
C ARG A 271 0.89 20.00 16.30
N CYS A 272 2.17 19.70 16.15
CA CYS A 272 3.17 19.74 17.21
C CYS A 272 4.05 21.00 17.13
N LEU A 273 3.74 21.91 16.20
CA LEU A 273 4.38 23.20 16.00
C LEU A 273 3.39 24.32 16.36
N ARG A 274 3.89 25.41 16.94
CA ARG A 274 3.17 26.69 17.06
C ARG A 274 4.12 27.85 16.77
N LEU A 275 3.58 29.06 16.75
CA LEU A 275 4.38 30.27 16.85
C LEU A 275 4.47 30.67 18.33
N ASP A 276 5.68 30.93 18.81
CA ASP A 276 5.94 31.41 20.17
C ASP A 276 5.46 32.87 20.37
N ALA A 277 5.76 33.46 21.54
CA ALA A 277 5.38 34.83 21.85
C ALA A 277 6.01 35.88 20.90
N GLU A 278 7.17 35.58 20.31
CA GLU A 278 7.86 36.40 19.32
C GLU A 278 7.40 36.10 17.88
N ARG A 279 6.37 35.24 17.74
CA ARG A 279 5.84 34.72 16.48
C ARG A 279 6.80 33.83 15.69
N ILE A 280 7.80 33.26 16.35
CA ILE A 280 8.78 32.36 15.74
C ILE A 280 8.31 30.92 15.89
N ALA A 281 8.52 30.09 14.87
CA ALA A 281 8.13 28.69 14.90
C ALA A 281 8.85 27.96 16.05
N GLU A 282 8.10 27.18 16.83
CA GLU A 282 8.63 26.32 17.89
C GLU A 282 7.95 24.95 17.91
N LEU A 283 8.73 23.91 18.19
CA LEU A 283 8.25 22.54 18.37
C LEU A 283 7.79 22.35 19.82
N THR A 284 6.47 22.30 20.02
CA THR A 284 5.86 22.28 21.36
C THR A 284 5.66 20.88 21.92
N ASP A 285 5.54 19.91 21.03
CA ASP A 285 5.29 18.53 21.41
C ASP A 285 6.21 17.60 20.60
N PRO A 286 7.50 17.51 20.99
CA PRO A 286 8.47 16.71 20.26
C PRO A 286 8.06 15.24 20.15
N ALA A 287 7.36 14.70 21.15
CA ALA A 287 6.88 13.31 21.18
C ALA A 287 5.84 13.01 20.08
N LYS A 288 5.10 14.02 19.61
CA LYS A 288 4.16 13.88 18.49
C LYS A 288 4.83 14.01 17.12
N CYS A 289 6.07 14.50 17.03
CA CYS A 289 6.70 14.76 15.75
C CYS A 289 7.13 13.45 15.07
N THR A 290 6.60 13.18 13.87
CA THR A 290 6.97 12.00 13.07
C THR A 290 8.26 12.17 12.26
N GLY A 291 8.84 13.38 12.23
CA GLY A 291 10.00 13.67 11.40
C GLY A 291 9.71 13.70 9.89
N CYS A 292 8.46 13.94 9.49
CA CYS A 292 8.02 13.96 8.08
C CYS A 292 8.64 15.05 7.18
N ARG A 293 9.39 16.01 7.76
CA ARG A 293 10.11 17.10 7.07
C ARG A 293 9.25 18.11 6.31
N LEU A 294 7.93 18.09 6.45
CA LEU A 294 7.05 19.07 5.79
C LEU A 294 7.36 20.52 6.20
N CYS A 295 7.62 20.74 7.48
CA CYS A 295 7.98 22.06 7.99
C CYS A 295 9.33 22.57 7.43
N GLU A 296 10.27 21.68 7.14
CA GLU A 296 11.55 21.98 6.48
C GLU A 296 11.35 22.27 4.98
N PHE A 297 10.68 21.35 4.26
CA PHE A 297 10.50 21.47 2.81
C PHE A 297 9.60 22.65 2.38
N LEU A 298 8.67 23.06 3.24
CA LEU A 298 7.73 24.14 2.94
C LEU A 298 8.09 25.45 3.65
N CYS A 299 9.18 25.50 4.41
CA CYS A 299 9.66 26.76 4.95
C CYS A 299 10.18 27.63 3.78
N PRO A 300 9.55 28.77 3.48
CA PRO A 300 9.95 29.59 2.33
C PRO A 300 11.33 30.26 2.53
N ASP A 301 11.82 30.32 3.77
CA ASP A 301 13.11 30.94 4.13
C ASP A 301 14.11 29.90 4.66
N PHE A 302 13.80 28.61 4.51
CA PHE A 302 14.67 27.50 4.95
C PHE A 302 15.07 27.57 6.44
N ALA A 303 14.26 28.24 7.26
CA ALA A 303 14.52 28.49 8.67
C ALA A 303 14.38 27.24 9.55
N ILE A 304 13.92 26.11 9.02
CA ILE A 304 13.69 24.87 9.78
C ILE A 304 14.47 23.75 9.13
N ARG A 305 15.27 23.04 9.92
CA ARG A 305 15.93 21.79 9.53
C ARG A 305 15.46 20.64 10.40
N VAL A 306 15.12 19.50 9.80
CA VAL A 306 14.62 18.33 10.53
C VAL A 306 15.69 17.25 10.60
N HIS A 307 16.22 17.05 11.81
CA HIS A 307 17.17 16.00 12.12
C HIS A 307 16.43 14.78 12.65
N ARG A 308 16.76 13.60 12.10
CA ARG A 308 16.23 12.30 12.49
C ARG A 308 17.41 11.48 13.00
N GLU A 309 17.46 11.25 14.30
CA GLU A 309 18.50 10.42 14.93
C GLU A 309 17.85 9.13 15.44
N ALA A 310 18.49 7.99 15.24
CA ALA A 310 18.07 6.77 15.93
C ALA A 310 18.21 7.02 17.43
N SER A 311 17.16 6.84 18.24
CA SER A 311 17.33 6.98 19.69
C SER A 311 18.37 5.98 20.16
N PRO A 312 19.32 6.40 21.04
CA PRO A 312 20.18 5.44 21.71
C PRO A 312 19.29 4.44 22.46
N GLU A 313 19.56 3.15 22.27
CA GLU A 313 18.91 2.10 23.07
C GLU A 313 19.04 2.49 24.55
N ARG A 314 17.93 2.47 25.29
CA ARG A 314 18.01 2.59 26.74
C ARG A 314 18.72 1.34 27.23
N ASP A 315 20.03 1.43 27.46
CA ASP A 315 20.77 0.46 28.25
C ASP A 315 20.06 0.34 29.59
N GLY A 316 19.29 -0.74 29.73
CA GLY A 316 18.52 -1.06 30.91
C GLY A 316 19.46 -1.40 32.04
N ALA A 317 19.62 -0.44 32.95
CA ALA A 317 19.81 -0.59 34.38
C ALA A 317 19.83 -2.06 34.89
N ARG A 318 21.04 -2.58 35.13
CA ARG A 318 21.27 -3.58 36.18
C ARG A 318 21.77 -2.84 37.42
N ALA A 319 20.87 -2.61 38.36
CA ALA A 319 21.16 -2.38 39.77
C ALA A 319 20.04 -3.04 40.58
#